data_AF-A0A9E0MNV4-F1
#
_entry.id   AF-A0A9E0MNV4-F1
#
_cell.length_a   1.000
_cell.length_b   1.000
_cell.length_c   1.000
_cell.angle_alpha   90.00
_cell.angle_beta   90.00
_cell.angle_gamma   90.00
#
_symmetry.space_group_name_H-M   'P 1'
#
loop_
_entity.id
_entity.type
_entity.pdbx_description
1 polymer ?
#
loop_
_entity_poly.entity_id
_entity_poly.type
_entity_poly.pdbx_seq_one_letter_code
_entity_poly.pdbx_strand_id
1 'polypeptide(L)'
;MSTSPALTWRTLETPLGLSFDAPIAAPPSQGVAGGMTYVVLADGPIAIGAWTGGPWSLAHWQGLVTAGGGQLAAPADVTVCGRSAVQQEATSPGDAATGAVVGDDGAIGHVEHRTPARVRVVRAFAIGGAPVVVEWAVAAEARAAWRAAEERFFASLRCPAATGG
;
A
#
# COMPACT_ATOMS: atom_id res chain seq x y z
N MET A 1 -4.50 13.94 -20.58
CA MET A 1 -4.94 13.40 -19.27
C MET A 1 -5.04 11.89 -19.44
N SER A 2 -4.07 11.12 -18.95
CA SER A 2 -4.12 9.66 -19.03
C SER A 2 -5.10 9.16 -17.98
N THR A 3 -6.26 8.71 -18.42
CA THR A 3 -7.24 8.00 -17.58
C THR A 3 -6.60 6.72 -17.06
N SER A 4 -6.65 6.51 -15.74
CA SER A 4 -6.28 5.22 -15.13
C SER A 4 -7.01 4.09 -15.86
N PRO A 5 -6.38 2.92 -16.09
CA PRO A 5 -7.06 1.79 -16.67
C PRO A 5 -8.29 1.43 -15.81
N ALA A 6 -9.38 1.02 -16.47
CA ALA A 6 -10.63 0.69 -15.79
C ALA A 6 -10.42 -0.54 -14.89
N LEU A 7 -10.25 -0.31 -13.58
CA LEU A 7 -10.23 -1.37 -12.60
C LEU A 7 -11.65 -1.85 -12.31
N THR A 8 -11.85 -3.16 -12.34
CA THR A 8 -13.04 -3.77 -11.73
C THR A 8 -12.78 -3.93 -10.24
N TRP A 9 -13.74 -3.55 -9.39
CA TRP A 9 -13.59 -3.57 -7.93
C TRP A 9 -14.49 -4.63 -7.30
N ARG A 10 -14.02 -5.22 -6.21
CA ARG A 10 -14.85 -6.03 -5.29
C ARG A 10 -14.55 -5.66 -3.86
N THR A 11 -15.55 -5.75 -3.00
CA THR A 11 -15.35 -5.64 -1.56
C THR A 11 -14.74 -6.95 -1.02
N LEU A 12 -13.66 -6.83 -0.26
CA LEU A 12 -13.02 -7.92 0.45
C LEU A 12 -13.35 -7.82 1.94
N GLU A 13 -13.95 -8.87 2.48
CA GLU A 13 -14.05 -9.09 3.92
C GLU A 13 -12.79 -9.82 4.38
N THR A 14 -12.09 -9.27 5.38
CA THR A 14 -10.76 -9.75 5.76
C THR A 14 -10.77 -10.44 7.12
N PRO A 15 -9.83 -11.37 7.39
CA PRO A 15 -9.69 -11.99 8.71
C PRO A 15 -9.27 -10.99 9.81
N LEU A 16 -8.99 -9.73 9.46
CA LEU A 16 -8.68 -8.64 10.40
C LEU A 16 -9.95 -7.98 10.96
N GLY A 17 -11.14 -8.39 10.49
CA GLY A 17 -12.41 -7.71 10.79
C GLY A 17 -12.60 -6.40 10.01
N LEU A 18 -11.66 -6.08 9.10
CA LEU A 18 -11.75 -4.99 8.15
C LEU A 18 -12.44 -5.43 6.86
N SER A 19 -13.09 -4.50 6.17
CA SER A 19 -13.39 -4.66 4.75
C SER A 19 -12.99 -3.44 3.92
N PHE A 20 -12.69 -3.68 2.64
CA PHE A 20 -12.31 -2.64 1.68
C PHE A 20 -12.54 -3.10 0.24
N ASP A 21 -12.74 -2.16 -0.67
CA ASP A 21 -12.75 -2.40 -2.10
C ASP A 21 -11.31 -2.61 -2.60
N ALA A 22 -11.08 -3.69 -3.33
CA ALA A 22 -9.83 -3.97 -4.00
C ALA A 22 -10.06 -4.36 -5.47
N PRO A 23 -9.08 -4.14 -6.36
CA PRO A 23 -9.21 -4.52 -7.76
C PRO A 23 -9.31 -6.06 -7.93
N ILE A 24 -10.16 -6.49 -8.87
CA ILE A 24 -10.39 -7.91 -9.18
C ILE A 24 -9.30 -8.39 -10.14
N ALA A 25 -8.26 -9.01 -9.61
CA ALA A 25 -7.26 -9.69 -10.45
C ALA A 25 -6.85 -11.06 -9.93
N ALA A 26 -6.73 -11.23 -8.62
CA ALA A 26 -6.35 -12.51 -8.01
C ALA A 26 -7.03 -12.68 -6.63
N PRO A 27 -7.23 -13.90 -6.13
CA PRO A 27 -7.56 -14.10 -4.72
C PRO A 27 -6.44 -13.52 -3.83
N PRO A 28 -6.77 -12.82 -2.73
CA PRO A 28 -5.75 -12.33 -1.83
C PRO A 28 -5.01 -13.50 -1.15
N SER A 29 -3.73 -13.30 -0.87
CA SER A 29 -3.00 -14.13 0.08
C SER A 29 -3.33 -13.65 1.49
N GLN A 30 -3.88 -14.52 2.33
CA GLN A 30 -4.32 -14.15 3.68
C GLN A 30 -4.11 -15.30 4.67
N GLY A 31 -3.88 -14.96 5.92
CA GLY A 31 -3.69 -15.97 6.97
C GLY A 31 -3.14 -15.41 8.27
N VAL A 32 -2.69 -16.31 9.13
CA VAL A 32 -2.02 -15.99 10.40
C VAL A 32 -0.61 -16.60 10.36
N ALA A 33 0.41 -15.77 10.56
CA ALA A 33 1.81 -16.20 10.59
C ALA A 33 2.61 -15.36 11.58
N GLY A 34 3.40 -15.98 12.46
CA GLY A 34 4.25 -15.24 13.41
C GLY A 34 3.50 -14.28 14.34
N GLY A 35 2.27 -14.63 14.75
CA GLY A 35 1.41 -13.79 15.60
C GLY A 35 0.71 -12.63 14.88
N MET A 36 0.85 -12.54 13.57
CA MET A 36 0.26 -11.51 12.71
C MET A 36 -0.83 -12.12 11.84
N THR A 37 -1.97 -11.44 11.74
CA THR A 37 -2.99 -11.69 10.71
C THR A 37 -2.76 -10.75 9.54
N TYR A 38 -2.76 -11.29 8.32
CA TYR A 38 -2.46 -10.51 7.12
C TYR A 38 -3.43 -10.80 5.98
N VAL A 39 -3.53 -9.82 5.08
CA VAL A 39 -4.11 -9.93 3.74
C VAL A 39 -3.22 -9.14 2.79
N VAL A 40 -2.83 -9.73 1.66
CA VAL A 40 -2.00 -9.12 0.63
C VAL A 40 -2.57 -9.45 -0.73
N LEU A 41 -2.67 -8.43 -1.58
CA LEU A 41 -3.13 -8.52 -2.96
C LEU A 41 -2.13 -7.79 -3.86
N ALA A 42 -1.75 -8.41 -4.98
CA ALA A 42 -1.03 -7.72 -6.04
C ALA A 42 -1.83 -7.82 -7.34
N ASP A 43 -1.99 -6.69 -8.02
CA ASP A 43 -2.65 -6.57 -9.32
C ASP A 43 -1.88 -5.60 -10.21
N GLY A 44 -1.13 -6.14 -11.18
CA GLY A 44 -0.27 -5.36 -12.05
C GLY A 44 0.66 -4.44 -11.25
N PRO A 45 0.58 -3.10 -11.42
CA PRO A 45 1.43 -2.16 -10.70
C PRO A 45 1.00 -1.92 -9.25
N ILE A 46 -0.19 -2.36 -8.84
CA ILE A 46 -0.74 -2.13 -7.51
C ILE A 46 -0.40 -3.31 -6.61
N ALA A 47 0.09 -3.02 -5.41
CA ALA A 47 0.08 -3.93 -4.28
C ALA A 47 -0.70 -3.30 -3.13
N ILE A 48 -1.55 -4.09 -2.49
CA ILE A 48 -2.32 -3.72 -1.32
C ILE A 48 -1.97 -4.73 -0.23
N GLY A 49 -1.88 -4.26 1.00
CA GLY A 49 -1.86 -5.17 2.14
C GLY A 49 -2.48 -4.58 3.38
N ALA A 50 -2.93 -5.45 4.28
CA ALA A 50 -3.30 -5.06 5.63
C ALA A 50 -2.78 -6.10 6.62
N TRP A 51 -2.28 -5.61 7.75
CA TRP A 51 -1.66 -6.41 8.81
C TRP A 51 -2.13 -5.96 10.18
N THR A 52 -2.32 -6.92 11.08
CA THR A 52 -2.58 -6.69 12.51
C THR A 52 -1.91 -7.77 13.35
N GLY A 53 -1.57 -7.45 14.60
CA GLY A 53 -0.85 -8.37 15.49
C GLY A 53 0.64 -8.50 15.14
N GLY A 54 1.36 -9.33 15.91
CA GLY A 54 2.81 -9.48 15.79
C GLY A 54 3.56 -8.15 16.00
N PRO A 55 4.71 -7.91 15.35
CA PRO A 55 5.40 -6.62 15.41
C PRO A 55 4.74 -5.54 14.54
N TRP A 56 3.66 -5.84 13.78
CA TRP A 56 3.12 -4.89 12.82
C TRP A 56 2.50 -3.68 13.49
N SER A 57 3.16 -2.56 13.24
CA SER A 57 2.85 -1.22 13.72
C SER A 57 3.41 -0.24 12.71
N LEU A 58 3.03 1.04 12.83
CA LEU A 58 3.62 2.09 12.00
C LEU A 58 5.15 2.13 12.13
N ALA A 59 5.66 2.02 13.37
CA ALA A 59 7.11 2.03 13.63
C ALA A 59 7.83 0.84 12.98
N HIS A 60 7.22 -0.35 13.00
CA HIS A 60 7.79 -1.51 12.32
C HIS A 60 7.82 -1.32 10.80
N TRP A 61 6.73 -0.82 10.21
CA TRP A 61 6.68 -0.50 8.77
C TRP A 61 7.73 0.55 8.39
N GLN A 62 7.87 1.63 9.16
CA GLN A 62 8.91 2.64 8.97
C GLN A 62 10.31 2.01 9.01
N GLY A 63 10.55 1.08 9.95
CA GLY A 63 11.79 0.31 10.04
C GLY A 63 12.07 -0.53 8.79
N LEU A 64 11.05 -1.20 8.24
CA LEU A 64 11.19 -1.97 7.00
C LEU A 64 11.52 -1.09 5.80
N VAL A 65 10.84 0.05 5.66
CA VAL A 65 11.10 1.02 4.59
C VAL A 65 12.53 1.55 4.66
N THR A 66 12.96 2.01 5.84
CA THR A 66 14.28 2.61 6.03
C THR A 66 15.41 1.59 5.90
N ALA A 67 15.24 0.36 6.40
CA ALA A 67 16.18 -0.74 6.20
C ALA A 67 16.36 -1.10 4.72
N GLY A 68 15.31 -0.92 3.91
CA GLY A 68 15.37 -1.07 2.45
C GLY A 68 15.91 0.15 1.69
N GLY A 69 16.45 1.16 2.39
CA GLY A 69 16.94 2.41 1.78
C GLY A 69 15.86 3.37 1.31
N GLY A 70 14.60 3.16 1.74
CA GLY A 70 13.48 4.02 1.41
C GLY A 70 13.47 5.33 2.22
N GLN A 71 12.83 6.33 1.64
CA GLN A 71 12.62 7.65 2.25
C GLN A 71 11.19 7.77 2.77
N LEU A 72 11.04 8.31 3.98
CA LEU A 72 9.74 8.56 4.61
C LEU A 72 9.34 10.03 4.43
N ALA A 73 8.12 10.27 3.99
CA ALA A 73 7.51 11.60 4.04
C ALA A 73 7.06 11.93 5.47
N ALA A 74 6.72 13.20 5.71
CA ALA A 74 6.12 13.62 6.97
C ALA A 74 4.78 12.88 7.19
N PRO A 75 4.50 12.38 8.40
CA PRO A 75 3.22 11.79 8.73
C PRO A 75 2.11 12.86 8.74
N ALA A 76 0.88 12.44 8.46
CA ALA A 76 -0.31 13.27 8.54
C ALA A 76 -1.39 12.57 9.37
N ASP A 77 -2.03 13.33 10.27
CA ASP A 77 -3.18 12.83 11.02
C ASP A 77 -4.40 12.74 10.11
N VAL A 78 -5.05 11.57 10.10
CA VAL A 78 -6.25 11.30 9.32
C VAL A 78 -7.27 10.55 10.18
N THR A 79 -8.47 10.35 9.63
CA THR A 79 -9.50 9.54 10.27
C THR A 79 -9.82 8.32 9.40
N VAL A 80 -9.88 7.14 10.02
CA VAL A 80 -10.31 5.89 9.38
C VAL A 80 -11.43 5.29 10.20
N CYS A 81 -12.61 5.10 9.60
CA CYS A 81 -13.79 4.58 10.31
C CYS A 81 -14.16 5.34 11.59
N GLY A 82 -13.97 6.67 11.62
CA GLY A 82 -14.19 7.49 12.82
C GLY A 82 -13.12 7.38 13.91
N ARG A 83 -12.00 6.69 13.64
CA ARG A 83 -10.87 6.50 14.56
C ARG A 83 -9.70 7.37 14.13
N SER A 84 -8.95 7.91 15.10
CA SER A 84 -7.66 8.56 14.83
C SER A 84 -6.70 7.58 14.15
N ALA A 85 -6.06 8.05 13.09
CA ALA A 85 -5.14 7.27 12.29
C ALA A 85 -3.99 8.16 11.81
N VAL A 86 -2.86 7.55 11.48
CA VAL A 86 -1.72 8.23 10.86
C VAL A 86 -1.61 7.74 9.42
N GLN A 87 -1.59 8.67 8.48
CA GLN A 87 -1.19 8.42 7.11
C GLN A 87 0.30 8.76 6.95
N GLN A 88 1.05 7.90 6.27
CA GLN A 88 2.42 8.22 5.90
C GLN A 88 2.75 7.68 4.51
N GLU A 89 3.46 8.48 3.72
CA GLU A 89 3.98 8.08 2.43
C GLU A 89 5.46 7.71 2.54
N ALA A 90 5.90 6.77 1.72
CA ALA A 90 7.29 6.42 1.55
C ALA A 90 7.63 6.19 0.09
N THR A 91 8.89 6.45 -0.28
CA THR A 91 9.44 6.03 -1.57
C THR A 91 10.52 5.00 -1.32
N SER A 92 10.34 3.78 -1.81
CA SER A 92 11.36 2.74 -1.84
C SER A 92 12.13 2.81 -3.16
N PRO A 93 13.47 2.73 -3.14
CA PRO A 93 14.26 2.72 -4.37
C PRO A 93 13.96 1.48 -5.21
N GLY A 94 14.15 1.60 -6.53
CA GLY A 94 14.19 0.44 -7.42
C GLY A 94 15.48 -0.36 -7.23
N ASP A 95 15.57 -1.53 -7.86
CA ASP A 95 16.82 -2.30 -7.88
C ASP A 95 17.88 -1.63 -8.77
N ALA A 96 19.09 -2.22 -8.83
CA ALA A 96 20.13 -1.73 -9.72
C ALA A 96 19.63 -1.75 -11.17
N ALA A 97 19.94 -0.69 -11.91
CA ALA A 97 19.66 -0.57 -13.34
C ALA A 97 20.08 -1.84 -14.08
N THR A 98 19.15 -2.48 -14.78
CA THR A 98 19.39 -3.70 -15.56
C THR A 98 19.60 -3.42 -17.05
N GLY A 99 19.31 -2.21 -17.51
CA GLY A 99 19.50 -1.78 -18.89
C GLY A 99 19.36 -0.27 -19.05
N ALA A 100 19.84 0.25 -20.18
CA ALA A 100 19.64 1.62 -20.61
C ALA A 100 19.01 1.58 -22.00
N VAL A 101 17.84 2.21 -22.16
CA VAL A 101 17.24 2.39 -23.49
C VAL A 101 17.82 3.68 -24.08
N VAL A 102 18.58 3.50 -25.16
CA VAL A 102 19.09 4.61 -25.96
C VAL A 102 18.00 5.03 -26.93
N GLY A 103 17.57 6.29 -26.85
CA GLY A 103 16.63 6.87 -27.79
C GLY A 103 17.26 7.07 -29.17
N ASP A 104 16.43 7.30 -30.18
CA ASP A 104 16.87 7.49 -31.58
C ASP A 104 17.79 8.71 -31.77
N ASP A 105 17.84 9.63 -30.80
CA ASP A 105 18.73 10.79 -30.72
C ASP A 105 20.08 10.51 -30.04
N GLY A 106 20.33 9.25 -29.63
CA GLY A 106 21.52 8.83 -28.90
C GLY A 106 21.50 9.20 -27.41
N ALA A 107 20.42 9.82 -26.90
CA ALA A 107 20.27 10.11 -25.49
C ALA A 107 19.85 8.84 -24.73
N ILE A 108 20.42 8.63 -23.54
CA ILE A 108 19.89 7.62 -22.59
C ILE A 108 18.60 8.21 -22.02
N GLY A 109 17.46 7.83 -22.59
CA GLY A 109 16.16 8.39 -22.24
C GLY A 109 15.55 7.75 -21.00
N HIS A 110 15.79 6.45 -20.79
CA HIS A 110 15.24 5.68 -19.67
C HIS A 110 16.21 4.59 -19.20
N VAL A 111 16.39 4.52 -17.88
CA VAL A 111 17.09 3.43 -17.21
C VAL A 111 16.04 2.39 -16.82
N GLU A 112 16.22 1.15 -17.28
CA GLU A 112 15.33 0.05 -16.93
C GLU A 112 15.76 -0.57 -15.60
N HIS A 113 14.78 -0.79 -14.73
CA HIS A 113 14.92 -1.48 -13.46
C HIS A 113 14.07 -2.75 -13.51
N ARG A 114 14.57 -3.87 -12.99
CA ARG A 114 13.78 -5.11 -12.89
C ARG A 114 12.71 -4.99 -11.79
N THR A 115 12.98 -4.15 -10.79
CA THR A 115 12.04 -3.75 -9.75
C THR A 115 12.01 -2.21 -9.75
N PRO A 116 10.94 -1.57 -10.26
CA PRO A 116 10.87 -0.12 -10.25
C PRO A 116 10.81 0.42 -8.83
N ALA A 117 11.22 1.68 -8.66
CA ALA A 117 10.99 2.41 -7.42
C ALA A 117 9.49 2.41 -7.10
N ARG A 118 9.12 2.37 -5.82
CA ARG A 118 7.71 2.29 -5.40
C ARG A 118 7.36 3.42 -4.47
N VAL A 119 6.18 3.98 -4.67
CA VAL A 119 5.52 4.81 -3.66
C VAL A 119 4.60 3.92 -2.85
N ARG A 120 4.74 3.97 -1.53
CA ARG A 120 3.91 3.27 -0.55
C ARG A 120 3.17 4.31 0.27
N VAL A 121 1.86 4.16 0.41
CA VAL A 121 1.04 4.97 1.31
C VAL A 121 0.47 4.01 2.34
N VAL A 122 0.66 4.32 3.62
CA VAL A 122 0.05 3.57 4.72
C VAL A 122 -0.95 4.40 5.48
N ARG A 123 -1.97 3.74 6.03
CA ARG A 123 -2.79 4.24 7.13
C ARG A 123 -2.66 3.28 8.31
N ALA A 124 -2.19 3.80 9.43
CA ALA A 124 -2.02 3.05 10.67
C ALA A 124 -3.00 3.54 11.74
N PHE A 125 -3.70 2.61 12.39
CA PHE A 125 -4.72 2.88 13.41
C PHE A 125 -4.90 1.66 14.32
N ALA A 126 -5.87 1.70 15.25
CA ALA A 126 -6.14 0.58 16.16
C ALA A 126 -7.58 0.06 16.07
N ILE A 127 -7.73 -1.27 16.10
CA ILE A 127 -9.00 -1.99 16.22
C ILE A 127 -8.95 -2.86 17.47
N GLY A 128 -9.86 -2.65 18.42
CA GLY A 128 -9.88 -3.40 19.68
C GLY A 128 -8.58 -3.29 20.49
N GLY A 129 -7.85 -2.19 20.35
CA GLY A 129 -6.52 -1.98 20.98
C GLY A 129 -5.34 -2.59 20.21
N ALA A 130 -5.59 -3.43 19.19
CA ALA A 130 -4.53 -3.99 18.35
C ALA A 130 -4.13 -3.00 17.23
N PRO A 131 -2.82 -2.81 16.96
CA PRO A 131 -2.35 -1.99 15.86
C PRO A 131 -2.69 -2.64 14.52
N VAL A 132 -3.10 -1.80 13.58
CA VAL A 132 -3.46 -2.17 12.22
C VAL A 132 -2.71 -1.25 11.27
N VAL A 133 -2.10 -1.83 10.24
CA VAL A 133 -1.46 -1.10 9.14
C VAL A 133 -2.11 -1.53 7.84
N VAL A 134 -2.58 -0.58 7.05
CA VAL A 134 -3.11 -0.79 5.70
C VAL A 134 -2.22 -0.06 4.71
N GLU A 135 -1.69 -0.75 3.71
CA GLU A 135 -0.79 -0.21 2.69
C GLU A 135 -1.41 -0.28 1.30
N TRP A 136 -1.18 0.78 0.53
CA TRP A 136 -1.28 0.82 -0.92
C TRP A 136 0.11 1.12 -1.49
N ALA A 137 0.56 0.38 -2.51
CA ALA A 137 1.87 0.58 -3.13
C ALA A 137 1.80 0.47 -4.64
N VAL A 138 2.38 1.44 -5.34
CA VAL A 138 2.49 1.46 -6.81
C VAL A 138 3.90 1.82 -7.24
N ALA A 139 4.25 1.52 -8.49
CA ALA A 139 5.48 2.04 -9.09
C ALA A 139 5.47 3.58 -9.06
N ALA A 140 6.61 4.21 -8.77
CA ALA A 140 6.72 5.63 -8.50
C ALA A 140 6.33 6.47 -9.73
N GLU A 141 6.73 6.04 -10.92
CA GLU A 141 6.38 6.66 -12.21
C GLU A 141 4.87 6.57 -12.51
N ALA A 142 4.18 5.58 -11.96
CA ALA A 142 2.75 5.37 -12.16
C ALA A 142 1.89 6.10 -11.12
N ARG A 143 2.50 6.69 -10.08
CA ARG A 143 1.83 7.28 -8.92
C ARG A 143 0.67 8.21 -9.27
N ALA A 144 0.89 9.15 -10.19
CA ALA A 144 -0.09 10.14 -10.59
C ALA A 144 -1.29 9.47 -11.30
N ALA A 145 -1.04 8.48 -12.16
CA ALA A 145 -2.07 7.75 -12.87
C ALA A 145 -2.92 6.88 -11.94
N TRP A 146 -2.43 6.51 -10.76
CA TRP A 146 -3.16 5.64 -9.82
C TRP A 146 -3.74 6.36 -8.59
N ARG A 147 -3.62 7.70 -8.53
CA ARG A 147 -4.09 8.49 -7.37
C ARG A 147 -5.57 8.29 -7.07
N ALA A 148 -6.44 8.30 -8.09
CA ALA A 148 -7.87 8.10 -7.89
C ALA A 148 -8.22 6.69 -7.37
N ALA A 149 -7.46 5.66 -7.78
CA ALA A 149 -7.66 4.30 -7.30
C ALA A 149 -7.22 4.14 -5.85
N GLU A 150 -6.10 4.75 -5.46
CA GLU A 150 -5.65 4.82 -4.07
C GLU A 150 -6.70 5.50 -3.17
N GLU A 151 -7.21 6.65 -3.60
CA GLU A 151 -8.23 7.39 -2.85
C GLU A 151 -9.49 6.56 -2.67
N ARG A 152 -9.95 5.86 -3.73
CA ARG A 152 -11.07 4.92 -3.65
C ARG A 152 -10.80 3.79 -2.66
N PHE A 153 -9.63 3.14 -2.73
CA PHE A 153 -9.24 2.07 -1.83
C PHE A 153 -9.33 2.52 -0.38
N PHE A 154 -8.68 3.63 -0.03
CA PHE A 154 -8.68 4.12 1.34
C PHE A 154 -10.04 4.66 1.81
N ALA A 155 -10.85 5.24 0.92
CA ALA A 155 -12.21 5.68 1.23
C ALA A 155 -13.17 4.50 1.47
N SER A 156 -12.86 3.33 0.90
CA SER A 156 -13.69 2.14 1.06
C SER A 156 -13.46 1.38 2.38
N LEU A 157 -12.45 1.76 3.16
CA LEU A 157 -12.12 1.09 4.43
C LEU A 157 -13.29 1.14 5.41
N ARG A 158 -13.71 -0.04 5.83
CA ARG A 158 -14.72 -0.28 6.87
C ARG A 158 -14.11 -1.08 7.98
N CYS A 159 -14.44 -0.70 9.21
CA CYS A 159 -13.93 -1.31 10.42
C CYS A 159 -15.08 -2.00 11.15
N PRO A 160 -14.78 -3.01 11.98
CA PRO A 160 -15.83 -3.61 12.79
C PRO A 160 -16.38 -2.54 13.74
N ALA A 161 -17.66 -2.65 14.06
CA ALA A 161 -18.30 -1.78 15.04
C ALA A 161 -17.44 -1.72 16.30
N ALA A 162 -17.29 -0.53 16.88
CA ALA A 162 -16.65 -0.44 18.18
C ALA A 162 -17.50 -1.27 19.14
N THR A 163 -16.96 -2.41 19.60
CA THR A 163 -17.52 -3.10 20.75
C THR A 163 -17.41 -2.12 21.90
N GLY A 164 -18.54 -1.54 22.30
CA GLY A 164 -18.62 -0.69 23.48
C GLY A 164 -18.06 -1.47 24.66
N GLY A 165 -16.99 -0.93 25.25
CA GLY A 165 -16.50 -1.39 26.55
C GLY A 165 -17.44 -0.98 27.66
#